data_AF-R7TXM2-F1
#
_entry.id   AF-R7TXM2-F1
#
_cell.length_a   1.000
_cell.length_b   1.000
_cell.length_c   1.000
_cell.angle_alpha   90.00
_cell.angle_beta   90.00
_cell.angle_gamma   90.00
#
_symmetry.space_group_name_H-M   'P 1'
#
loop_
_entity.id
_entity.type
_entity.pdbx_description
1 polymer ?
#
loop_
_entity_poly.entity_id
_entity_poly.type
_entity_poly.pdbx_seq_one_letter_code
_entity_poly.pdbx_strand_id
1 'polypeptide(L)'
;MDSETFAFDHCFWSMDEKDPKFAGQHVVFNSLGRDVLDRAFEGYNACIFAYGQTGSGKSYSMMGTQDTKGLIPRLCDNLFEQIVARNCESTNCEVEVSYMEIYNEKVRDLLDPNGKHNLKVREHKILGPYVDGLSTLAVSSYKDIENLMSEGNKSRTVAATNMNSESSRSHAVFNMIITQTLTDVQSGVRLRS
;
A
#
# COMPACT_ATOMS: atom_id res chain seq x y z
N MET A 1 2.65 -35.15 20.81
CA MET A 1 2.58 -34.18 19.70
C MET A 1 3.95 -33.56 19.64
N ASP A 2 4.69 -33.80 18.56
CA ASP A 2 5.97 -33.15 18.35
C ASP A 2 5.73 -31.68 18.05
N SER A 3 6.40 -30.80 18.80
CA SER A 3 6.37 -29.37 18.58
C SER A 3 7.43 -28.99 17.55
N GLU A 4 7.02 -28.58 16.36
CA GLU A 4 7.93 -27.97 15.40
C GLU A 4 8.24 -26.53 15.81
N THR A 5 9.51 -26.13 15.70
CA THR A 5 9.98 -24.78 16.05
C THR A 5 10.41 -24.04 14.80
N PHE A 6 9.95 -22.80 14.65
CA PHE A 6 10.28 -21.91 13.54
C PHE A 6 10.91 -20.62 14.05
N ALA A 7 11.79 -20.01 13.26
CA ALA A 7 12.42 -18.73 13.54
C ALA A 7 12.14 -17.75 12.41
N PHE A 8 11.84 -16.50 12.78
CA PHE A 8 11.53 -15.39 11.87
C PHE A 8 12.24 -14.13 12.36
N ASP A 9 12.41 -13.13 11.50
CA ASP A 9 12.97 -11.83 11.88
C ASP A 9 12.11 -11.14 12.95
N HIS A 10 10.78 -11.27 12.81
CA HIS A 10 9.81 -10.77 13.79
C HIS A 10 8.68 -11.78 14.01
N CYS A 11 8.28 -11.96 15.27
CA CYS A 11 7.12 -12.74 15.67
C CYS A 11 6.15 -11.83 16.45
N PHE A 12 5.00 -11.50 15.86
CA PHE A 12 3.99 -10.65 16.49
C PHE A 12 2.90 -11.51 17.15
N TRP A 13 2.74 -11.39 18.47
CA TRP A 13 1.69 -12.06 19.21
C TRP A 13 0.44 -11.17 19.29
N SER A 14 -0.57 -11.42 18.46
CA SER A 14 -1.76 -10.54 18.35
C SER A 14 -3.07 -11.23 18.75
N MET A 15 -3.00 -12.22 19.64
CA MET A 15 -4.16 -13.07 20.01
C MET A 15 -5.00 -12.53 21.17
N ASP A 16 -4.38 -11.97 22.21
CA ASP A 16 -5.05 -11.46 23.41
C ASP A 16 -4.51 -10.09 23.78
N GLU A 17 -5.36 -9.06 23.73
CA GLU A 17 -5.02 -7.67 24.07
C GLU A 17 -4.59 -7.49 25.53
N LYS A 18 -4.96 -8.42 26.42
CA LYS A 18 -4.57 -8.38 27.83
C LYS A 18 -3.17 -8.96 28.08
N ASP A 19 -2.62 -9.67 27.10
CA ASP A 19 -1.28 -10.23 27.22
C ASP A 19 -0.22 -9.11 27.13
N PRO A 20 0.75 -9.03 28.06
CA PRO A 20 1.83 -8.04 27.98
C PRO A 20 2.67 -8.12 26.69
N LYS A 21 2.65 -9.26 25.99
CA LYS A 21 3.33 -9.47 24.70
C LYS A 21 2.47 -9.09 23.50
N PHE A 22 1.26 -8.57 23.71
CA PHE A 22 0.35 -8.22 22.64
C PHE A 22 0.98 -7.20 21.68
N ALA A 23 1.11 -7.60 20.42
CA ALA A 23 1.59 -6.78 19.33
C ALA A 23 0.39 -6.26 18.54
N GLY A 24 -0.05 -5.04 18.85
CA GLY A 24 -1.08 -4.36 18.06
C GLY A 24 -0.54 -3.76 16.76
N GLN A 25 -1.42 -3.16 15.96
CA GLN A 25 -1.09 -2.56 14.67
C GLN A 25 0.04 -1.51 14.72
N HIS A 26 0.15 -0.80 15.83
CA HIS A 26 1.22 0.18 16.05
C HIS A 26 2.59 -0.49 16.19
N VAL A 27 2.68 -1.65 16.85
CA VAL A 27 3.92 -2.41 17.00
C VAL A 27 4.36 -2.92 15.63
N VAL A 28 3.44 -3.55 14.89
CA VAL A 28 3.72 -4.06 13.54
C VAL A 28 4.21 -2.94 12.61
N PHE A 29 3.55 -1.77 12.64
CA PHE A 29 3.99 -0.62 11.86
C PHE A 29 5.37 -0.09 12.28
N ASN A 30 5.63 0.02 13.57
CA ASN A 30 6.93 0.50 14.04
C ASN A 30 8.07 -0.48 13.74
N SER A 31 7.79 -1.78 13.68
CA SER A 31 8.78 -2.81 13.37
C SER A 31 9.03 -3.02 11.86
N LEU A 32 8.07 -2.71 10.99
CA LEU A 32 8.18 -2.99 9.55
C LEU A 32 7.93 -1.76 8.67
N GLY A 33 6.89 -0.99 8.98
CA GLY A 33 6.43 0.11 8.13
C GLY A 33 7.40 1.29 8.09
N ARG A 34 8.05 1.61 9.20
CA ARG A 34 9.04 2.70 9.26
C ARG A 34 10.21 2.47 8.33
N ASP A 35 10.83 1.29 8.40
CA ASP A 35 11.97 0.93 7.56
C ASP A 35 11.61 0.95 6.07
N VAL A 36 10.41 0.48 5.72
CA VAL A 36 9.90 0.53 4.35
C VAL A 36 9.73 1.96 3.85
N LEU A 37 9.20 2.84 4.70
CA LEU A 37 9.04 4.25 4.36
C LEU A 37 10.38 4.96 4.21
N ASP A 38 11.34 4.70 5.11
CA ASP A 38 12.68 5.28 5.06
C ASP A 38 13.42 4.85 3.79
N ARG A 39 13.37 3.56 3.43
CA ARG A 39 13.91 3.05 2.15
C ARG A 39 13.26 3.72 0.93
N ALA A 40 11.95 3.96 0.97
CA ALA A 40 11.26 4.67 -0.10
C ALA A 40 11.76 6.12 -0.24
N PHE A 41 12.00 6.82 0.88
CA PHE A 41 12.58 8.17 0.85
C PHE A 41 14.04 8.22 0.41
N GLU A 42 14.78 7.12 0.55
CA GLU A 42 16.14 6.95 0.03
C GLU A 42 16.17 6.62 -1.48
N GLY A 43 15.00 6.49 -2.12
CA GLY A 43 14.87 6.20 -3.56
C GLY A 43 14.86 4.71 -3.92
N TYR A 44 14.65 3.83 -2.94
CA TYR A 44 14.50 2.40 -3.19
C TYR A 44 13.04 1.98 -3.37
N ASN A 45 12.81 1.01 -4.26
CA ASN A 45 11.53 0.32 -4.34
C ASN A 45 11.37 -0.61 -3.13
N ALA A 46 10.27 -0.46 -2.40
CA ALA A 46 9.93 -1.31 -1.26
C ALA A 46 8.57 -1.99 -1.47
N CYS A 47 8.40 -3.20 -0.92
CA CYS A 47 7.18 -3.98 -1.09
C CYS A 47 6.86 -4.75 0.19
N ILE A 48 5.59 -4.68 0.62
CA ILE A 48 5.04 -5.50 1.70
C ILE A 48 3.86 -6.29 1.14
N PHE A 49 3.84 -7.59 1.35
CA PHE A 49 2.71 -8.45 1.03
C PHE A 49 2.28 -9.26 2.25
N ALA A 50 0.98 -9.43 2.43
CA ALA A 50 0.43 -10.27 3.49
C ALA A 50 0.03 -11.64 2.92
N TYR A 51 0.53 -12.71 3.54
CA TYR A 51 0.28 -14.08 3.14
C TYR A 51 -0.34 -14.89 4.29
N GLY A 52 -1.17 -15.88 3.95
CA GLY A 52 -1.83 -16.76 4.91
C GLY A 52 -3.23 -17.20 4.46
N GLN A 53 -3.83 -18.14 5.18
CA GLN A 53 -5.17 -18.65 4.89
C GLN A 53 -6.27 -17.57 5.01
N THR A 54 -7.44 -17.82 4.43
CA THR A 54 -8.61 -16.95 4.65
C THR A 54 -8.94 -16.86 6.14
N GLY A 55 -9.21 -15.65 6.61
CA GLY A 55 -9.45 -15.40 8.04
C GLY A 55 -8.18 -15.21 8.89
N SER A 56 -6.98 -15.38 8.34
CA SER A 56 -5.72 -15.24 9.11
C SER A 56 -5.29 -13.80 9.41
N GLY A 57 -6.13 -12.80 9.13
CA GLY A 57 -5.80 -11.40 9.43
C GLY A 57 -5.00 -10.64 8.36
N LYS A 58 -4.87 -11.14 7.11
CA LYS A 58 -4.17 -10.41 6.02
C LYS A 58 -4.70 -8.99 5.79
N SER A 59 -6.00 -8.88 5.55
CA SER A 59 -6.66 -7.58 5.33
C SER A 59 -6.62 -6.70 6.57
N TYR A 60 -6.73 -7.30 7.77
CA TYR A 60 -6.58 -6.59 9.02
C TYR A 60 -5.16 -6.02 9.18
N SER A 61 -4.11 -6.78 8.89
CA SER A 61 -2.73 -6.31 9.01
C SER A 61 -2.43 -5.18 8.00
N MET A 62 -2.85 -5.36 6.74
CA MET A 62 -2.57 -4.38 5.68
C MET A 62 -3.44 -3.12 5.76
N MET A 63 -4.76 -3.28 5.86
CA MET A 63 -5.72 -2.16 5.84
C MET A 63 -6.19 -1.79 7.25
N GLY A 64 -6.46 -2.79 8.08
CA GLY A 64 -7.04 -2.61 9.40
C GLY A 64 -8.56 -2.46 9.37
N THR A 65 -9.09 -1.85 10.43
CA THR A 65 -10.50 -1.45 10.56
C THR A 65 -10.60 0.07 10.62
N GLN A 66 -11.82 0.60 10.65
CA GLN A 66 -12.03 2.06 10.83
C GLN A 66 -11.44 2.56 12.15
N ASP A 67 -11.59 1.79 13.22
CA ASP A 67 -11.06 2.15 14.55
C ASP A 67 -9.57 1.83 14.68
N THR A 68 -9.08 0.80 13.99
CA THR A 68 -7.71 0.31 14.10
C THR A 68 -7.02 0.24 12.74
N LYS A 69 -6.45 1.37 12.31
CA LYS A 69 -5.66 1.49 11.08
C LYS A 69 -4.54 0.44 11.01
N GLY A 70 -4.41 -0.22 9.85
CA GLY A 70 -3.33 -1.16 9.54
C GLY A 70 -2.09 -0.51 8.93
N LEU A 71 -1.25 -1.29 8.27
CA LEU A 71 0.02 -0.84 7.68
C LEU A 71 -0.15 0.24 6.62
N ILE A 72 -0.99 0.03 5.60
CA ILE A 72 -1.19 0.96 4.47
C ILE A 72 -1.63 2.35 4.97
N PRO A 73 -2.71 2.51 5.74
CA PRO A 73 -3.11 3.84 6.20
C PRO A 73 -2.06 4.49 7.11
N ARG A 74 -1.33 3.73 7.94
CA ARG A 74 -0.24 4.28 8.77
C ARG A 74 0.95 4.75 7.94
N LEU A 75 1.32 3.99 6.90
CA LEU A 75 2.36 4.36 5.93
C LEU A 75 1.99 5.66 5.24
N CYS A 76 0.74 5.79 4.76
CA CYS A 76 0.27 6.99 4.09
C CYS A 76 0.25 8.22 5.00
N ASP A 77 -0.15 8.06 6.27
CA ASP A 77 -0.16 9.13 7.26
C ASP A 77 1.26 9.64 7.54
N ASN A 78 2.18 8.71 7.85
CA ASN A 78 3.58 9.02 8.14
C ASN A 78 4.33 9.55 6.92
N LEU A 79 3.97 9.10 5.71
CA LEU A 79 4.52 9.64 4.46
C LEU A 79 4.28 11.14 4.37
N PHE A 80 3.03 11.58 4.53
CA PHE A 80 2.71 13.00 4.39
C PHE A 80 3.27 13.83 5.54
N GLU A 81 3.35 13.27 6.76
CA GLU A 81 4.10 13.91 7.86
C GLU A 81 5.57 14.12 7.48
N GLN A 82 6.24 13.11 6.90
CA GLN A 82 7.62 13.23 6.45
C GLN A 82 7.78 14.20 5.28
N ILE A 83 6.85 14.23 4.32
CA ILE A 83 6.86 15.19 3.20
C ILE A 83 6.78 16.62 3.75
N VAL A 84 5.85 16.88 4.68
CA VAL A 84 5.70 18.21 5.29
C VAL A 84 6.96 18.59 6.08
N ALA A 85 7.55 17.65 6.83
CA ALA A 85 8.76 17.89 7.62
C ALA A 85 10.01 18.13 6.74
N ARG A 86 10.07 17.52 5.55
CA ARG A 86 11.17 17.67 4.58
C ARG A 86 10.95 18.82 3.59
N ASN A 87 9.77 19.40 3.55
CA ASN A 87 9.43 20.45 2.60
C ASN A 87 10.30 21.68 2.86
N CYS A 88 11.17 21.98 1.90
CA CYS A 88 12.09 23.10 1.95
C CYS A 88 12.26 23.65 0.53
N GLU A 89 12.82 24.85 0.39
CA GLU A 89 12.93 25.56 -0.90
C GLU A 89 13.63 24.75 -2.00
N SER A 90 14.45 23.76 -1.63
CA SER A 90 15.21 22.92 -2.55
C SER A 90 14.62 21.52 -2.80
N THR A 91 13.53 21.11 -2.14
CA THR A 91 13.00 19.73 -2.27
C THR A 91 11.49 19.73 -2.45
N ASN A 92 11.02 19.20 -3.59
CA ASN A 92 9.61 18.97 -3.86
C ASN A 92 9.30 17.46 -3.90
N CYS A 93 8.16 17.04 -3.35
CA CYS A 93 7.71 15.65 -3.37
C CYS A 93 6.33 15.55 -4.02
N GLU A 94 6.19 14.68 -5.01
CA GLU A 94 4.91 14.36 -5.66
C GLU A 94 4.56 12.91 -5.32
N VAL A 95 3.30 12.66 -4.98
CA VAL A 95 2.81 11.32 -4.64
C VAL A 95 1.69 10.94 -5.59
N GLU A 96 1.82 9.77 -6.18
CA GLU A 96 0.81 9.16 -7.04
C GLU A 96 0.43 7.79 -6.49
N VAL A 97 -0.84 7.41 -6.61
CA VAL A 97 -1.35 6.11 -6.16
C VAL A 97 -2.13 5.40 -7.24
N SER A 98 -2.05 4.07 -7.22
CA SER A 98 -2.88 3.19 -8.04
C SER A 98 -3.34 2.02 -7.19
N TYR A 99 -4.58 1.56 -7.39
CA TYR A 99 -5.14 0.45 -6.62
C TYR A 99 -5.84 -0.51 -7.56
N MET A 100 -5.40 -1.77 -7.58
CA MET A 100 -5.93 -2.78 -8.50
C MET A 100 -6.23 -4.09 -7.79
N GLU A 101 -7.14 -4.85 -8.41
CA GLU A 101 -7.45 -6.22 -8.03
C GLU A 101 -7.03 -7.17 -9.16
N ILE A 102 -6.40 -8.29 -8.79
CA ILE A 102 -6.08 -9.38 -9.69
C ILE A 102 -6.94 -10.57 -9.26
N TYR A 103 -7.81 -11.03 -10.16
CA TYR A 103 -8.67 -12.18 -9.94
C TYR A 103 -8.77 -13.02 -11.20
N ASN A 104 -8.48 -14.32 -11.09
CA ASN A 104 -8.54 -15.26 -12.21
C ASN A 104 -7.75 -14.75 -13.44
N GLU A 105 -6.50 -14.31 -13.21
CA GLU A 105 -5.60 -13.72 -14.21
C GLU A 105 -6.14 -12.46 -14.92
N LYS A 106 -7.16 -11.82 -14.36
CA LYS A 106 -7.72 -10.56 -14.86
C LYS A 106 -7.44 -9.45 -13.88
N VAL A 107 -6.94 -8.33 -14.41
CA VAL A 107 -6.68 -7.11 -13.64
C VAL A 107 -7.88 -6.19 -13.74
N ARG A 108 -8.32 -5.63 -12.62
CA ARG A 108 -9.37 -4.61 -12.55
C ARG A 108 -8.83 -3.40 -11.80
N ASP A 109 -9.09 -2.21 -12.33
CA ASP A 109 -8.84 -0.96 -11.63
C ASP A 109 -9.89 -0.77 -10.53
N LEU A 110 -9.45 -0.58 -9.28
CA LEU A 110 -10.35 -0.30 -8.16
C LEU A 110 -10.65 1.19 -8.01
N LEU A 111 -9.90 2.07 -8.68
CA LEU A 111 -10.09 3.53 -8.65
C LEU A 111 -10.89 4.04 -9.85
N ASP A 112 -11.11 3.22 -10.88
CA ASP A 112 -11.98 3.57 -12.00
C ASP A 112 -13.47 3.42 -11.60
N PRO A 113 -14.25 4.51 -11.52
CA PRO A 113 -15.67 4.46 -11.19
C PRO A 113 -16.50 3.71 -12.26
N ASN A 114 -16.00 3.61 -13.48
CA ASN A 114 -16.66 2.90 -14.56
C ASN A 114 -16.35 1.40 -14.55
N GLY A 115 -15.20 0.98 -13.99
CA GLY A 115 -14.87 -0.34 -13.42
C GLY A 115 -15.20 -1.61 -14.22
N LYS A 116 -15.61 -1.49 -15.48
CA LYS A 116 -16.32 -2.54 -16.23
C LYS A 116 -15.40 -3.41 -17.07
N HIS A 117 -14.14 -3.03 -17.25
CA HIS A 117 -13.26 -3.67 -18.21
C HIS A 117 -12.02 -4.23 -17.52
N ASN A 118 -11.63 -5.44 -17.91
CA ASN A 118 -10.38 -6.04 -17.46
C ASN A 118 -9.22 -5.33 -18.17
N LEU A 119 -8.24 -4.89 -17.40
CA LEU A 119 -7.02 -4.28 -17.90
C LEU A 119 -6.04 -5.36 -18.36
N LYS A 120 -5.18 -5.00 -19.32
CA LYS A 120 -4.17 -5.90 -19.87
C LYS A 120 -2.81 -5.63 -19.22
N VAL A 121 -2.16 -6.69 -18.77
CA VAL A 121 -0.74 -6.63 -18.37
C VAL A 121 0.10 -6.63 -19.64
N ARG A 122 1.05 -5.70 -19.74
CA ARG A 122 2.00 -5.53 -20.84
C ARG A 122 3.40 -5.40 -20.29
N GLU A 123 4.39 -5.51 -21.18
CA GLU A 123 5.80 -5.34 -20.82
C GLU A 123 6.43 -4.26 -21.69
N HIS A 124 7.01 -3.25 -21.04
CA HIS A 124 7.79 -2.21 -21.70
C HIS A 124 9.26 -2.61 -21.68
N LYS A 125 9.96 -2.47 -22.82
CA LYS A 125 11.35 -2.93 -23.01
C LYS A 125 12.36 -2.41 -21.98
N ILE A 126 12.09 -1.23 -21.41
CA ILE A 126 12.99 -0.55 -20.45
C ILE A 126 12.38 -0.49 -19.06
N LEU A 127 11.04 -0.34 -18.95
CA LEU A 127 10.36 -0.08 -17.69
C LEU A 127 9.83 -1.36 -17.03
N GLY A 128 9.86 -2.49 -17.75
CA GLY A 128 9.34 -3.76 -17.27
C GLY A 128 7.81 -3.86 -17.37
N PRO A 129 7.20 -4.75 -16.56
CA PRO A 129 5.76 -5.02 -16.63
C PRO A 129 4.94 -3.84 -16.12
N TYR A 130 3.84 -3.55 -16.81
CA TYR A 130 2.87 -2.51 -16.43
C TYR A 130 1.45 -2.92 -16.80
N VAL A 131 0.45 -2.26 -16.20
CA VAL A 131 -0.96 -2.49 -16.49
C VAL A 131 -1.47 -1.37 -17.39
N ASP A 132 -1.84 -1.73 -18.62
CA ASP A 132 -2.32 -0.80 -19.63
C ASP A 132 -3.71 -0.25 -19.25
N GLY A 133 -3.81 1.06 -19.06
CA GLY A 133 -5.03 1.74 -18.65
C GLY A 133 -5.30 1.79 -17.14
N LEU A 134 -4.33 1.43 -16.29
CA LEU A 134 -4.47 1.55 -14.84
C LEU A 134 -4.43 3.02 -14.41
N SER A 135 -5.43 3.45 -13.65
CA SER A 135 -5.50 4.81 -13.10
C SER A 135 -4.37 5.03 -12.11
N THR A 136 -3.60 6.09 -12.36
CA THR A 136 -2.57 6.61 -11.46
C THR A 136 -3.00 8.02 -11.09
N LEU A 137 -3.34 8.23 -9.82
CA LEU A 137 -3.95 9.46 -9.33
C LEU A 137 -2.98 10.19 -8.42
N ALA A 138 -2.70 11.46 -8.74
CA ALA A 138 -1.93 12.34 -7.88
C ALA A 138 -2.73 12.66 -6.60
N VAL A 139 -2.04 12.63 -5.46
CA VAL A 139 -2.62 12.87 -4.14
C VAL A 139 -1.78 13.88 -3.37
N SER A 140 -2.46 14.74 -2.62
CA SER A 140 -1.82 15.86 -1.90
C SER A 140 -1.89 15.72 -0.38
N SER A 141 -2.67 14.75 0.11
CA SER A 141 -2.87 14.51 1.54
C SER A 141 -3.22 13.05 1.83
N TYR A 142 -3.02 12.64 3.09
CA TYR A 142 -3.52 11.36 3.59
C TYR A 142 -5.04 11.21 3.34
N LYS A 143 -5.79 12.32 3.43
CA LYS A 143 -7.24 12.29 3.24
C LYS A 143 -7.64 11.90 1.82
N ASP A 144 -6.88 12.35 0.82
CA ASP A 144 -7.10 11.98 -0.58
C ASP A 144 -6.92 10.47 -0.76
N ILE A 145 -5.85 9.91 -0.20
CA ILE A 145 -5.59 8.47 -0.25
C ILE A 145 -6.69 7.69 0.50
N GLU A 146 -7.10 8.14 1.69
CA GLU A 146 -8.15 7.49 2.47
C GLU A 146 -9.47 7.42 1.69
N ASN A 147 -9.83 8.50 0.98
CA ASN A 147 -11.02 8.50 0.13
C ASN A 147 -10.88 7.50 -1.03
N LEU A 148 -9.74 7.47 -1.72
CA LEU A 148 -9.47 6.52 -2.81
C LEU A 148 -9.49 5.07 -2.33
N MET A 149 -8.90 4.78 -1.16
CA MET A 149 -8.94 3.45 -0.55
C MET A 149 -10.36 3.04 -0.18
N SER A 150 -11.16 3.97 0.36
CA SER A 150 -12.57 3.73 0.69
C SER A 150 -13.37 3.36 -0.55
N GLU A 151 -13.23 4.12 -1.64
CA GLU A 151 -13.90 3.83 -2.92
C GLU A 151 -13.44 2.49 -3.52
N GLY A 152 -12.13 2.22 -3.53
CA GLY A 152 -11.61 0.94 -4.03
C GLY A 152 -12.07 -0.27 -3.22
N ASN A 153 -12.16 -0.13 -1.89
CA ASN A 153 -12.68 -1.19 -1.02
C ASN A 153 -14.18 -1.42 -1.22
N LYS A 154 -14.97 -0.36 -1.50
CA LYS A 154 -16.39 -0.50 -1.88
C LYS A 154 -16.53 -1.24 -3.20
N SER A 155 -15.76 -0.86 -4.23
CA SER A 155 -15.75 -1.51 -5.54
C SER A 155 -15.48 -3.02 -5.42
N ARG A 156 -14.50 -3.39 -4.59
CA ARG A 156 -14.15 -4.78 -4.28
C ARG A 156 -15.29 -5.56 -3.60
N THR A 157 -16.00 -4.92 -2.68
CA THR A 157 -17.12 -5.55 -1.95
C THR A 157 -18.31 -5.79 -2.88
N VAL A 158 -18.63 -4.83 -3.75
CA VAL A 158 -19.74 -4.94 -4.72
C VAL A 158 -19.51 -6.09 -5.70
N ALA A 159 -18.27 -6.27 -6.19
CA ALA A 159 -17.90 -7.40 -7.03
C ALA A 159 -18.20 -8.75 -6.34
N ALA A 160 -17.77 -8.89 -5.08
CA ALA A 160 -18.01 -10.09 -4.29
C ALA A 160 -19.50 -10.35 -4.00
N THR A 161 -20.34 -9.32 -3.85
CA THR A 161 -21.79 -9.52 -3.66
C THR A 161 -22.52 -9.98 -4.93
N ASN A 162 -21.98 -9.68 -6.11
CA ASN A 162 -22.59 -10.08 -7.38
C ASN A 162 -22.15 -11.49 -7.86
N MET A 163 -21.02 -12.03 -7.38
CA MET A 163 -20.47 -13.31 -7.83
C MET A 163 -19.68 -14.07 -6.73
N ASN A 164 -20.38 -14.65 -5.73
CA ASN A 164 -19.80 -15.50 -4.66
C ASN A 164 -18.70 -14.81 -3.81
N SER A 165 -18.27 -15.43 -2.69
CA SER A 165 -17.32 -14.82 -1.73
C SER A 165 -15.88 -14.62 -2.31
N GLU A 166 -15.74 -13.61 -3.18
CA GLU A 166 -14.64 -13.37 -4.13
C GLU A 166 -13.39 -12.77 -3.47
N SER A 167 -13.56 -12.01 -2.37
CA SER A 167 -12.45 -11.28 -1.72
C SER A 167 -11.34 -12.17 -1.13
N SER A 168 -11.60 -13.47 -0.95
CA SER A 168 -10.62 -14.45 -0.47
C SER A 168 -9.74 -15.03 -1.58
N ARG A 169 -10.16 -14.92 -2.84
CA ARG A 169 -9.51 -15.52 -4.01
C ARG A 169 -8.87 -14.47 -4.93
N SER A 170 -9.07 -13.19 -4.63
CA SER A 170 -8.46 -12.07 -5.34
C SER A 170 -7.26 -11.50 -4.58
N HIS A 171 -6.30 -10.98 -5.33
CA HIS A 171 -5.15 -10.23 -4.80
C HIS A 171 -5.40 -8.74 -5.00
N ALA A 172 -5.28 -7.96 -3.92
CA ALA A 172 -5.35 -6.51 -3.99
C ALA A 172 -3.93 -5.93 -3.93
N VAL A 173 -3.59 -5.09 -4.90
CA VAL A 173 -2.29 -4.43 -5.00
C VAL A 173 -2.50 -2.93 -4.92
N PHE A 174 -2.08 -2.35 -3.81
CA PHE A 174 -2.01 -0.91 -3.61
C PHE A 174 -0.57 -0.46 -3.88
N ASN A 175 -0.39 0.39 -4.87
CA ASN A 175 0.91 0.91 -5.27
C ASN A 175 0.95 2.42 -5.08
N MET A 176 2.09 2.90 -4.60
CA MET A 176 2.36 4.30 -4.33
C MET A 176 3.71 4.65 -4.93
N ILE A 177 3.74 5.73 -5.71
CA ILE A 177 4.93 6.27 -6.36
C ILE A 177 5.22 7.60 -5.69
N ILE A 178 6.42 7.73 -5.15
CA ILE A 178 6.93 8.96 -4.56
C ILE A 178 8.01 9.48 -5.50
N THR A 179 7.77 10.63 -6.10
CA THR A 179 8.78 11.34 -6.90
C THR A 179 9.38 12.45 -6.04
N GLN A 180 10.70 12.45 -5.86
CA GLN A 180 11.41 13.56 -5.22
C GLN A 180 12.14 14.39 -6.28
N THR A 181 11.98 15.71 -6.22
CA THR A 181 12.69 16.65 -7.07
C THR A 181 13.54 17.59 -6.22
N LEU A 182 14.85 17.44 -6.32
CA LEU A 182 15.84 18.30 -5.69
C LEU A 182 16.21 19.43 -6.65
N THR A 183 16.09 20.68 -6.21
CA THR A 183 16.45 21.88 -6.97
C THR A 183 17.69 22.51 -6.35
N ASP A 184 18.76 22.62 -7.14
CA ASP A 184 19.91 23.42 -6.77
C ASP A 184 19.53 24.90 -6.87
N VAL A 185 19.50 25.59 -5.72
CA VAL A 185 19.07 26.99 -5.59
C VAL A 185 20.01 27.95 -6.33
N GLN A 186 21.28 27.58 -6.52
CA GLN A 186 22.25 28.46 -7.20
C GLN A 186 22.20 28.35 -8.72
N SER A 187 22.06 27.14 -9.25
CA SER A 187 22.07 26.89 -10.70
C SER A 187 20.68 26.73 -11.32
N GLY A 188 19.65 26.49 -10.50
CA GLY A 188 18.30 26.15 -10.94
C GLY A 188 18.17 24.72 -11.48
N VAL A 189 19.24 23.92 -11.44
CA VAL A 189 19.24 22.53 -11.93
C VAL A 189 18.34 21.66 -11.05
N ARG A 190 17.53 20.80 -11.68
CA ARG A 190 16.60 19.89 -11.00
C ARG A 190 17.04 18.43 -11.20
N LEU A 191 17.13 17.69 -10.10
CA LEU A 191 17.34 16.23 -10.08
C LEU A 191 16.04 15.58 -9.63
N ARG A 192 15.53 14.63 -10.43
CA ARG A 192 14.32 13.87 -10.14
C ARG A 192 14.70 12.42 -9.86
N SER A 193 14.29 11.90 -8.70
CA SER A 193 14.42 10.49 -8.29
C SER A 193 13.06 9.90 -7.99
#